data_AF-A0A2V9GZC2-F1
#
_entry.id   AF-A0A2V9GZC2-F1
#
_cell.length_a   1.000
_cell.length_b   1.000
_cell.length_c   1.000
_cell.angle_alpha   90.00
_cell.angle_beta   90.00
_cell.angle_gamma   90.00
#
_symmetry.space_group_name_H-M   'P 1'
#
loop_
_entity.id
_entity.type
_entity.pdbx_description
1 polymer ?
#
loop_
_entity_poly.entity_id
_entity_poly.type
_entity_poly.pdbx_seq_one_letter_code
_entity_poly.pdbx_strand_id
1 'polypeptide(L)'
;MARPGLLGLLTDCRNPSGVQNRDQKRVFFRKALDRLAILPGVIAATEASSFPPYSFGWTEVLIPGKTHSEPWGTTFDLCSEGYFQTLSRTLLRGRLLSRSDVESARHVTVINQTLARRYFANENPVGQRIKFTTFEEWAAD
;
A
#
# COMPACT_ATOMS: atom_id res chain seq x y z
N MET A 1 -32.19 -6.71 -4.98
CA MET A 1 -31.14 -7.50 -5.65
C MET A 1 -29.92 -7.54 -4.74
N ALA A 2 -29.62 -8.71 -4.16
CA ALA A 2 -28.43 -8.90 -3.33
C ALA A 2 -27.19 -8.85 -4.23
N ARG A 3 -26.22 -8.01 -3.88
CA ARG A 3 -24.90 -8.04 -4.53
C ARG A 3 -24.30 -9.42 -4.24
N PRO A 4 -23.84 -10.20 -5.24
CA PRO A 4 -23.15 -11.46 -4.99
C PRO A 4 -22.00 -11.19 -4.03
N GLY A 5 -21.96 -11.92 -2.91
CA GLY A 5 -20.99 -11.71 -1.85
C GLY A 5 -19.58 -11.92 -2.40
N LEU A 6 -18.76 -10.88 -2.37
CA LEU A 6 -17.34 -10.97 -2.70
C LEU A 6 -16.67 -11.84 -1.64
N LEU A 7 -16.24 -13.05 -2.01
CA LEU A 7 -15.42 -13.90 -1.16
C LEU A 7 -13.95 -13.52 -1.37
N GLY A 8 -13.33 -12.93 -0.34
CA GLY A 8 -11.90 -12.65 -0.33
C GLY A 8 -11.12 -13.87 0.13
N LEU A 9 -10.20 -14.36 -0.70
CA LEU A 9 -9.21 -15.36 -0.29
C LEU A 9 -7.89 -14.66 0.04
N LEU A 10 -7.38 -14.91 1.25
CA LEU A 10 -6.09 -14.41 1.69
C LEU A 10 -5.11 -15.57 1.74
N THR A 11 -3.94 -15.38 1.13
CA THR A 11 -2.87 -16.37 1.16
C THR A 11 -1.60 -15.70 1.60
N ASP A 12 -1.01 -16.25 2.65
CA ASP A 12 0.30 -15.83 3.14
C ASP A 12 1.39 -16.42 2.24
N CYS A 13 2.15 -15.55 1.58
CA CYS A 13 3.27 -15.91 0.73
C CYS A 13 4.59 -15.33 1.28
N ARG A 14 4.86 -15.53 2.57
CA ARG A 14 6.06 -14.99 3.24
C ARG A 14 7.41 -15.42 2.62
N ASN A 15 7.49 -16.57 1.94
CA ASN A 15 8.71 -16.97 1.23
C ASN A 15 8.43 -18.02 0.13
N PRO A 16 8.11 -17.62 -1.11
CA PRO A 16 7.88 -18.58 -2.19
C PRO A 16 9.15 -19.36 -2.52
N SER A 17 9.05 -20.68 -2.61
CA SER A 17 10.20 -21.57 -2.86
C SER A 17 10.98 -21.14 -4.11
N GLY A 18 12.30 -21.01 -3.97
CA GLY A 18 13.19 -20.63 -5.08
C GLY A 18 13.32 -19.11 -5.32
N VAL A 19 12.75 -18.27 -4.46
CA VAL A 19 12.92 -16.81 -4.51
C VAL A 19 13.95 -16.37 -3.45
N GLN A 20 15.07 -15.80 -3.90
CA GLN A 20 16.21 -15.43 -3.05
C GLN A 20 16.47 -13.92 -3.00
N ASN A 21 15.97 -13.16 -3.98
CA ASN A 21 16.20 -11.72 -4.06
C ASN A 21 14.96 -10.92 -4.50
N ARG A 22 15.06 -9.59 -4.41
CA ARG A 22 13.97 -8.65 -4.70
C ARG A 22 13.43 -8.77 -6.13
N ASP A 23 14.31 -8.96 -7.12
CA ASP A 23 13.89 -9.11 -8.52
C ASP A 23 13.14 -10.41 -8.76
N GLN A 24 13.62 -11.51 -8.20
CA GLN A 24 12.92 -12.80 -8.26
C GLN A 24 11.55 -12.71 -7.58
N LYS A 25 11.46 -12.01 -6.44
CA LYS A 25 10.20 -11.81 -5.72
C LYS A 25 9.19 -11.03 -6.57
N ARG A 26 9.63 -9.92 -7.17
CA ARG A 26 8.81 -9.13 -8.11
C ARG A 26 8.33 -9.95 -9.30
N VAL A 27 9.20 -10.72 -9.93
CA VAL A 27 8.83 -11.59 -11.07
C VAL A 27 7.86 -12.68 -10.66
N PHE A 28 8.07 -13.29 -9.48
CA PHE A 28 7.19 -14.31 -8.93
C PHE A 28 5.77 -13.78 -8.73
N PHE A 29 5.61 -12.69 -7.97
CA PHE A 29 4.28 -12.15 -7.67
C PHE A 29 3.57 -11.63 -8.91
N ARG A 30 4.29 -11.01 -9.86
CA ARG A 30 3.70 -10.62 -11.15
C ARG A 30 3.10 -11.82 -11.87
N LYS A 31 3.87 -12.92 -12.02
CA LYS A 31 3.37 -14.16 -12.66
C LYS A 31 2.23 -14.79 -11.88
N ALA A 32 2.24 -14.72 -10.55
CA ALA A 32 1.17 -15.25 -9.71
C ALA A 32 -0.14 -14.47 -9.91
N LEU A 33 -0.07 -13.13 -9.89
CA LEU A 33 -1.22 -12.26 -10.12
C LEU A 33 -1.77 -12.42 -11.54
N ASP A 34 -0.91 -12.50 -12.56
CA ASP A 34 -1.33 -12.75 -13.94
C ASP A 34 -2.12 -14.07 -14.08
N ARG A 35 -1.69 -15.12 -13.38
CA ARG A 35 -2.38 -16.42 -13.36
C ARG A 35 -3.69 -16.37 -12.57
N LEU A 36 -3.72 -15.67 -11.43
CA LEU A 36 -4.94 -15.53 -10.64
C LEU A 36 -6.02 -14.75 -11.40
N ALA A 37 -5.63 -13.71 -12.13
CA ALA A 37 -6.55 -12.84 -12.88
C ALA A 37 -7.32 -13.56 -14.00
N ILE A 38 -6.81 -14.70 -14.51
CA ILE A 38 -7.47 -15.48 -15.56
C ILE A 38 -8.31 -16.65 -15.02
N LEU A 39 -8.33 -16.88 -13.70
CA LEU A 39 -9.13 -17.98 -13.12
C LEU A 39 -10.62 -17.62 -13.12
N PRO A 40 -11.51 -18.56 -13.49
CA PRO A 40 -12.95 -18.36 -13.37
C PRO A 40 -13.36 -17.98 -11.95
N GLY A 41 -14.13 -16.91 -11.80
CA GLY A 41 -14.63 -16.41 -10.51
C GLY A 41 -13.71 -15.42 -9.79
N VAL A 42 -12.47 -15.22 -10.25
CA VAL A 42 -11.60 -14.16 -9.73
C VAL A 42 -12.00 -12.82 -10.36
N ILE A 43 -12.43 -11.88 -9.52
CA ILE A 43 -12.82 -10.52 -9.95
C ILE A 43 -11.62 -9.57 -9.93
N ALA A 44 -10.73 -9.72 -8.95
CA ALA A 44 -9.52 -8.93 -8.80
C ALA A 44 -8.51 -9.68 -7.91
N ALA A 45 -7.22 -9.42 -8.13
CA ALA A 45 -6.13 -9.94 -7.32
C ALA A 45 -5.07 -8.85 -7.11
N THR A 46 -4.45 -8.82 -5.93
CA THR A 46 -3.44 -7.83 -5.56
C THR A 46 -2.45 -8.44 -4.59
N GLU A 47 -1.24 -7.89 -4.54
CA GLU A 47 -0.28 -8.15 -3.46
C GLU A 47 -0.18 -6.96 -2.50
N ALA A 48 0.06 -7.27 -1.22
CA ALA A 48 0.35 -6.30 -0.16
C ALA A 48 1.17 -6.95 0.97
N SER A 49 1.89 -6.15 1.75
CA SER A 49 2.66 -6.60 2.92
C SER A 49 1.79 -6.96 4.13
N SER A 50 0.54 -6.50 4.13
CA SER A 50 -0.46 -6.79 5.16
C SER A 50 -1.88 -6.69 4.56
N PHE A 51 -2.91 -6.92 5.37
CA PHE A 51 -4.30 -6.84 4.94
C PHE A 51 -5.18 -6.25 6.05
N PRO A 52 -6.21 -5.44 5.74
CA PRO A 52 -7.06 -4.86 6.76
C PRO A 52 -7.79 -5.91 7.60
N PRO A 53 -7.97 -5.69 8.92
CA PRO A 53 -7.57 -4.49 9.67
C PRO A 53 -6.11 -4.53 10.16
N TYR A 54 -5.32 -5.54 9.80
CA TYR A 54 -3.97 -5.74 10.30
C TYR A 54 -2.96 -4.99 9.45
N SER A 55 -2.26 -4.05 10.08
CA SER A 55 -1.06 -3.43 9.53
C SER A 55 0.03 -3.55 10.59
N PHE A 56 1.22 -3.97 10.17
CA PHE A 56 2.31 -4.34 11.08
C PHE A 56 3.49 -3.37 11.03
N GLY A 57 3.49 -2.40 10.11
CA GLY A 57 4.57 -1.43 9.95
C GLY A 57 4.25 -0.10 10.64
N TRP A 58 4.45 -0.02 11.96
CA TRP A 58 4.39 1.28 12.64
C TRP A 58 5.58 2.14 12.19
N THR A 59 5.35 3.42 11.97
CA THR A 59 6.38 4.39 11.59
C THR A 59 6.05 5.78 12.12
N GLU A 60 7.09 6.57 12.38
CA GLU A 60 6.94 7.99 12.69
C GLU A 60 6.82 8.80 11.39
N VAL A 61 5.94 9.80 11.44
CA VAL A 61 5.52 10.65 10.34
C VAL A 61 6.08 12.05 10.56
N LEU A 62 6.99 12.48 9.68
CA LEU A 62 7.47 13.85 9.67
C LEU A 62 6.92 14.57 8.44
N ILE A 63 6.31 15.74 8.66
CA ILE A 63 5.75 16.58 7.59
C ILE A 63 6.54 17.90 7.55
N PRO A 64 7.26 18.21 6.45
CA PRO A 64 8.03 19.45 6.36
C PRO A 64 7.17 20.68 6.65
N GLY A 65 7.66 21.58 7.51
CA GLY A 65 6.96 22.79 7.91
C GLY A 65 5.92 22.61 9.02
N LYS A 66 5.72 21.39 9.53
CA LYS A 66 4.90 21.13 10.73
C LYS A 66 5.79 20.69 11.88
N THR A 67 5.59 21.30 13.04
CA THR A 67 6.27 20.94 14.29
C THR A 67 5.25 20.41 15.27
N HIS A 68 5.60 19.38 16.02
CA HIS A 68 4.74 18.76 17.02
C HIS A 68 5.56 18.40 18.27
N SER A 69 4.95 18.47 19.45
CA SER A 69 5.60 18.13 20.71
C SER A 69 5.68 16.62 20.97
N GLU A 70 4.77 15.85 20.37
CA GLU A 70 4.65 14.40 20.54
C GLU A 70 4.86 13.68 19.19
N PRO A 71 5.50 12.50 19.14
CA PRO A 71 5.71 11.75 17.90
C PRO A 71 4.40 11.47 17.16
N TRP A 72 4.39 11.77 15.86
CA TRP A 72 3.25 11.46 15.00
C TRP A 72 3.40 10.06 14.42
N GLY A 73 2.70 9.09 15.00
CA GLY A 73 2.76 7.70 14.52
C GLY A 73 1.69 7.37 13.48
N THR A 74 2.01 6.46 12.56
CA THR A 74 1.02 5.77 11.72
C THR A 74 1.47 4.36 11.39
N THR A 75 0.61 3.59 10.73
CA THR A 75 1.02 2.32 10.12
C THR A 75 1.08 2.47 8.61
N PHE A 76 2.00 1.76 7.97
CA PHE A 76 2.13 1.73 6.52
C PHE A 76 2.08 0.29 6.00
N ASP A 77 1.62 0.16 4.77
CA ASP A 77 1.63 -1.08 4.02
C ASP A 77 2.20 -0.83 2.62
N LEU A 78 3.03 -1.76 2.17
CA LEU A 78 3.48 -1.80 0.79
C LEU A 78 2.44 -2.60 -0.01
N CYS A 79 1.98 -2.06 -1.12
CA CYS A 79 0.96 -2.69 -1.94
C CYS A 79 1.16 -2.41 -3.43
N SER A 80 0.57 -3.27 -4.26
CA SER A 80 0.53 -3.11 -5.71
C SER A 80 -0.57 -2.14 -6.15
N GLU A 81 -0.58 -1.77 -7.43
CA GLU A 81 -1.46 -0.75 -8.02
C GLU A 81 -2.95 -1.11 -7.93
N GLY A 82 -3.27 -2.40 -7.82
CA GLY A 82 -4.65 -2.94 -7.77
C GLY A 82 -5.23 -3.04 -6.37
N TYR A 83 -4.50 -2.63 -5.32
CA TYR A 83 -4.87 -2.88 -3.93
C TYR A 83 -6.22 -2.28 -3.55
N PHE A 84 -6.40 -1.01 -3.83
CA PHE A 84 -7.62 -0.28 -3.45
C PHE A 84 -8.84 -0.76 -4.24
N GLN A 85 -8.66 -1.09 -5.52
CA GLN A 85 -9.71 -1.62 -6.39
C GLN A 85 -10.16 -3.00 -5.90
N THR A 86 -9.20 -3.87 -5.56
CA THR A 86 -9.48 -5.22 -5.03
C THR A 86 -10.26 -5.13 -3.71
N LEU A 87 -9.94 -4.16 -2.86
CA LEU A 87 -10.64 -3.90 -1.61
C LEU A 87 -11.90 -3.02 -1.74
N SER A 88 -12.31 -2.69 -2.97
CA SER A 88 -13.45 -1.83 -3.28
C SER A 88 -13.43 -0.49 -2.54
N ARG A 89 -12.26 0.15 -2.47
CA ARG A 89 -12.05 1.44 -1.81
C ARG A 89 -12.09 2.59 -2.82
N THR A 90 -12.86 3.61 -2.46
CA THR A 90 -13.06 4.79 -3.30
C THR A 90 -11.99 5.84 -3.04
N LEU A 91 -11.40 6.36 -4.11
CA LEU A 91 -10.52 7.51 -4.07
C LEU A 91 -11.32 8.79 -3.78
N LEU A 92 -10.90 9.56 -2.78
CA LEU A 92 -11.54 10.83 -2.45
C LEU A 92 -10.94 12.03 -3.21
N ARG A 93 -9.61 12.08 -3.31
CA ARG A 93 -8.85 13.16 -3.98
C ARG A 93 -7.51 12.63 -4.49
N GLY A 94 -6.98 13.22 -5.57
CA GLY A 94 -5.68 12.86 -6.12
C GLY A 94 -5.76 11.70 -7.11
N ARG A 95 -4.88 10.70 -6.95
CA ARG A 95 -4.83 9.49 -7.78
C ARG A 95 -4.40 8.28 -6.95
N LEU A 96 -4.78 7.08 -7.38
CA LEU A 96 -4.25 5.83 -6.85
C LEU A 96 -2.84 5.54 -7.38
N LEU A 97 -2.21 4.50 -6.82
CA LEU A 97 -0.95 3.96 -7.32
C LEU A 97 -1.13 3.47 -8.75
N SER A 98 -0.16 3.75 -9.61
CA SER A 98 -0.06 3.21 -10.96
C SER A 98 0.97 2.09 -11.00
N ARG A 99 0.87 1.24 -12.03
CA ARG A 99 1.89 0.21 -12.30
C ARG A 99 3.30 0.80 -12.41
N SER A 100 3.45 1.97 -13.04
CA SER A 100 4.75 2.66 -13.13
C SER A 100 5.28 3.14 -11.78
N ASP A 101 4.41 3.52 -10.84
CA ASP A 101 4.86 3.89 -9.50
C ASP A 101 5.44 2.66 -8.77
N VAL A 102 4.79 1.50 -8.91
CA VAL A 102 5.21 0.25 -8.28
C VAL A 102 6.48 -0.29 -8.95
N GLU A 103 6.51 -0.39 -10.28
CA GLU A 103 7.64 -0.98 -11.01
C GLU A 103 8.93 -0.16 -10.89
N SER A 104 8.82 1.16 -10.75
CA SER A 104 9.97 2.07 -10.54
C SER A 104 10.20 2.43 -9.07
N ALA A 105 9.48 1.78 -8.13
CA ALA A 105 9.59 2.04 -6.69
C ALA A 105 9.53 3.54 -6.33
N ARG A 106 8.61 4.29 -6.94
CA ARG A 106 8.48 5.73 -6.69
C ARG A 106 8.04 5.97 -5.24
N HIS A 107 8.62 6.99 -4.61
CA HIS A 107 8.22 7.46 -3.27
C HIS A 107 6.88 8.21 -3.33
N VAL A 108 5.79 7.46 -3.49
CA VAL A 108 4.41 7.95 -3.48
C VAL A 108 3.60 7.12 -2.49
N THR A 109 2.62 7.74 -1.83
CA THR A 109 1.76 7.07 -0.86
C THR A 109 0.31 7.53 -1.00
N VAL A 110 -0.62 6.67 -0.63
CA VAL A 110 -2.04 6.97 -0.51
C VAL A 110 -2.40 6.90 0.97
N ILE A 111 -2.90 8.01 1.52
CA ILE A 111 -3.28 8.10 2.93
C ILE A 111 -4.79 7.94 3.11
N ASN A 112 -5.20 7.39 4.24
CA ASN A 112 -6.62 7.33 4.59
C ASN A 112 -7.14 8.69 5.09
N GLN A 113 -8.47 8.81 5.21
CA GLN A 113 -9.12 10.05 5.66
C GLN A 113 -8.75 10.42 7.10
N THR A 114 -8.47 9.43 7.95
CA THR A 114 -8.09 9.66 9.36
C THR A 114 -6.73 10.34 9.46
N LEU A 115 -5.72 9.85 8.74
CA LEU A 115 -4.39 10.46 8.67
C LEU A 115 -4.47 11.87 8.07
N ALA A 116 -5.23 12.03 6.97
CA ALA A 116 -5.44 13.34 6.34
C ALA A 116 -6.01 14.36 7.35
N ARG A 117 -7.09 14.01 8.07
CA ARG A 117 -7.68 14.90 9.08
C ARG A 117 -6.71 15.18 10.24
N ARG A 118 -5.98 14.16 10.70
CA ARG A 118 -5.12 14.27 11.88
C ARG A 118 -3.91 15.17 11.63
N TYR A 119 -3.25 15.03 10.48
CA TYR A 119 -1.95 15.67 10.22
C TYR A 119 -2.00 16.83 9.22
N PHE A 120 -3.07 16.92 8.41
CA PHE A 120 -3.27 18.02 7.47
C PHE A 120 -4.47 18.91 7.84
N ALA A 121 -5.33 18.49 8.79
CA ALA A 121 -6.52 19.23 9.18
C ALA A 121 -7.37 19.66 7.97
N ASN A 122 -7.37 20.95 7.63
CA ASN A 122 -8.09 21.53 6.50
C ASN A 122 -7.23 21.75 5.25
N GLU A 123 -5.93 21.48 5.33
CA GLU A 123 -5.01 21.58 4.20
C GLU A 123 -5.20 20.43 3.21
N ASN A 124 -4.87 20.66 1.93
CA ASN A 124 -4.87 19.62 0.93
C ASN A 124 -3.60 18.75 1.06
N PRO A 125 -3.71 17.44 1.36
CA PRO A 125 -2.54 16.57 1.46
C PRO A 125 -1.94 16.20 0.10
N VAL A 126 -2.67 16.37 -1.01
CA VAL A 126 -2.18 15.99 -2.34
C VAL A 126 -1.03 16.90 -2.76
N GLY A 127 0.10 16.29 -3.13
CA GLY A 127 1.32 17.00 -3.52
C GLY A 127 2.25 17.35 -2.35
N GLN A 128 1.81 17.15 -1.11
CA GLN A 128 2.63 17.34 0.07
C GLN A 128 3.62 16.18 0.25
N ARG A 129 4.72 16.46 0.94
CA ARG A 129 5.72 15.45 1.30
C ARG A 129 5.49 14.96 2.72
N ILE A 130 5.61 13.65 2.89
CA ILE A 130 5.62 12.98 4.18
C ILE A 130 6.90 12.15 4.21
N LYS A 131 7.61 12.17 5.33
CA LYS A 131 8.74 11.29 5.59
C LYS A 131 8.31 10.24 6.60
N PHE A 132 8.79 9.02 6.39
CA PHE A 132 8.63 7.91 7.31
C PHE A 132 10.02 7.52 7.79
N THR A 133 10.26 7.57 9.10
CA THR A 133 11.59 7.30 9.68
C THR A 133 12.09 5.91 9.30
N THR A 134 11.19 4.92 9.25
CA THR A 134 11.49 3.54 8.83
C THR A 134 12.12 3.44 7.43
N PHE A 135 11.82 4.36 6.50
CA PHE A 135 12.43 4.34 5.16
C PHE A 135 13.68 5.22 5.05
N GLU A 136 13.93 6.11 6.01
CA GLU A 136 15.21 6.83 6.11
C GLU A 136 16.30 5.90 6.66
N GLU A 137 15.95 5.03 7.62
CA GLU A 137 16.85 3.98 8.14
C GLU A 137 17.29 2.99 7.05
N TRP A 138 16.43 2.68 6.07
CA TRP A 138 16.76 1.79 4.95
C TRP A 138 17.52 2.46 3.80
N ALA A 139 17.65 3.79 3.81
CA ALA A 139 18.43 4.53 2.83
C ALA A 139 19.89 4.76 3.27
N ALA A 140 20.26 4.29 4.47
CA ALA A 140 21.58 4.48 5.08
C ALA A 140 22.60 3.35 4.78
N ASP A 141 22.22 2.32 4.02
CA ASP A 141 23.09 1.20 3.60
C ASP A 141 23.20 1.07 2.07
#